data_AF-A0A9D3XL68-F1
#
_entry.id   AF-A0A9D3XL68-F1
#
_cell.length_a   1.000
_cell.length_b   1.000
_cell.length_c   1.000
_cell.angle_alpha   90.00
_cell.angle_beta   90.00
_cell.angle_gamma   90.00
#
_symmetry.space_group_name_H-M   'P 1'
#
loop_
_entity.id
_entity.type
_entity.pdbx_description
1 polymer ?
#
loop_
_entity_poly.entity_id
_entity_poly.type
_entity_poly.pdbx_seq_one_letter_code
_entity_poly.pdbx_strand_id
1 'polypeptide(L)'
;MSDVFFTKRLNLDKLYTYPDPIVLCAFKPDAVHSFVGFDAVPALEQEIVKLEKDVSFKEVEEEDVQELLVCHTEQLTNEELIELDEQWISEESKDDDDDDIGQEARSLMTKNLSHFFGLLDEMTEIIQSSDPFHDRSAKVSRALNDAVACYREIYHSKIPAAEQTLIKSFYRTSATKKPAQENPYLS
;
A
#
# COMPACT_ATOMS: atom_id res chain seq x y z
N MET A 1 3.93 -8.26 41.29
CA MET A 1 3.92 -9.46 40.42
C MET A 1 3.56 -8.98 39.03
N SER A 2 4.47 -8.27 38.38
CA SER A 2 5.41 -8.80 37.36
C SER A 2 4.77 -8.82 35.98
N ASP A 3 4.83 -7.67 35.32
CA ASP A 3 4.71 -7.51 33.86
C ASP A 3 5.79 -8.33 33.16
N VAL A 4 5.41 -9.08 32.12
CA VAL A 4 6.36 -9.73 31.22
C VAL A 4 6.22 -9.11 29.84
N PHE A 5 7.00 -8.05 29.64
CA PHE A 5 7.42 -7.56 28.33
C PHE A 5 8.27 -8.65 27.66
N PHE A 6 7.78 -9.22 26.56
CA PHE A 6 8.58 -10.11 25.73
C PHE A 6 9.24 -9.29 24.61
N THR A 7 10.25 -8.51 24.97
CA THR A 7 11.16 -7.89 23.99
C THR A 7 12.10 -8.97 23.47
N LYS A 8 11.75 -9.58 22.33
CA LYS A 8 12.74 -10.29 21.52
C LYS A 8 13.70 -9.27 20.93
N ARG A 9 14.88 -9.20 21.53
CA ARG A 9 16.08 -8.53 21.01
C ARG A 9 16.40 -9.16 19.65
N LEU A 10 16.06 -8.46 18.57
CA LEU A 10 16.54 -8.83 17.23
C LEU A 10 18.05 -8.66 17.21
N ASN A 11 18.73 -9.73 16.79
CA ASN A 11 20.18 -9.80 16.67
C ASN A 11 20.57 -9.03 15.39
N LEU A 12 21.06 -7.79 15.57
CA LEU A 12 21.39 -6.84 14.51
C LEU A 12 22.63 -7.23 13.69
N ASP A 13 23.38 -8.26 14.09
CA ASP A 13 24.63 -8.65 13.42
C ASP A 13 24.41 -9.53 12.17
N LYS A 14 23.15 -9.81 11.81
CA LYS A 14 22.80 -10.66 10.65
C LYS A 14 22.01 -9.96 9.54
N LEU A 15 21.75 -8.65 9.65
CA LEU A 15 21.02 -7.88 8.63
C LEU A 15 21.92 -7.02 7.72
N TYR A 16 23.24 -7.22 7.74
CA TYR A 16 24.15 -6.61 6.78
C TYR A 16 24.16 -7.35 5.44
N THR A 17 23.00 -7.39 4.80
CA THR A 17 22.91 -7.53 3.34
C THR A 17 22.13 -6.31 2.89
N TYR A 18 22.89 -5.26 2.54
CA TYR A 18 22.47 -3.98 1.97
C TYR A 18 21.12 -3.44 2.48
N PRO A 19 21.12 -2.51 3.47
CA PRO A 19 19.91 -1.76 3.73
C PRO A 19 19.63 -0.91 2.48
N ASP A 20 18.50 -1.23 1.84
CA ASP A 20 17.82 -0.39 0.86
C ASP A 20 17.91 1.08 1.32
N PRO A 21 18.39 2.02 0.48
CA PRO A 21 18.61 3.42 0.90
C PRO A 21 17.36 4.05 1.55
N ILE A 22 16.16 3.59 1.17
CA ILE A 22 14.89 4.00 1.79
C ILE A 22 14.80 3.58 3.27
N VAL A 23 15.29 2.38 3.61
CA VAL A 23 15.32 1.86 4.99
C VAL A 23 16.38 2.58 5.83
N LEU A 24 17.50 2.96 5.22
CA LEU A 24 18.52 3.79 5.87
C LEU A 24 17.96 5.20 6.20
N CYS A 25 17.17 5.79 5.28
CA CYS A 25 16.49 7.07 5.50
C CYS A 25 15.55 7.06 6.71
N ALA A 26 14.80 5.96 6.92
CA ALA A 26 13.88 5.83 8.04
C ALA A 26 14.58 5.64 9.39
N PHE A 27 15.76 4.99 9.42
CA PHE A 27 16.46 4.66 10.65
C PHE A 27 17.48 5.73 11.07
N LYS A 28 18.03 6.51 10.12
CA LYS A 28 18.99 7.59 10.40
C LYS A 28 18.98 8.70 9.31
N PRO A 29 18.08 9.69 9.40
CA PRO A 29 17.94 10.73 8.38
C PRO A 29 19.20 11.57 8.19
N ASP A 30 19.98 11.83 9.26
CA ASP A 30 21.22 12.62 9.17
C ASP A 30 22.31 11.94 8.33
N ALA A 31 22.27 10.61 8.18
CA ALA A 31 23.26 9.86 7.41
C ALA A 31 23.01 9.91 5.90
N VAL A 32 21.76 10.16 5.49
CA VAL A 32 21.33 10.21 4.08
C VAL A 32 22.00 11.37 3.36
N HIS A 33 22.05 12.53 4.00
CA HIS A 33 22.64 13.74 3.43
C HIS A 33 24.18 13.70 3.35
N SER A 34 24.82 12.69 3.95
CA SER A 34 26.28 12.51 3.97
C SER A 34 26.77 11.32 3.15
N PHE A 35 25.87 10.60 2.49
CA PHE A 35 26.26 9.49 1.63
C PHE A 35 26.97 10.03 0.38
N VAL A 36 28.24 9.71 0.25
CA VAL A 36 29.13 10.18 -0.84
C VAL A 36 29.26 9.15 -1.97
N GLY A 37 28.41 8.13 -1.99
CA GLY A 37 28.45 7.06 -2.99
C GLY A 37 29.43 5.95 -2.66
N PHE A 38 29.63 5.06 -3.62
CA PHE A 38 30.66 4.02 -3.60
C PHE A 38 31.81 4.45 -4.51
N ASP A 39 33.04 4.14 -4.12
CA ASP A 39 34.20 4.36 -5.00
C ASP A 39 34.08 3.48 -6.24
N ALA A 40 34.31 4.07 -7.42
CA ALA A 40 34.41 3.32 -8.66
C ALA A 40 35.61 2.35 -8.57
N VAL A 41 35.36 1.06 -8.78
CA VAL A 41 36.40 0.03 -8.78
C VAL A 41 36.57 -0.48 -10.21
N PRO A 42 37.44 0.14 -11.04
CA PRO A 42 37.63 -0.25 -12.44
C PRO A 42 38.13 -1.70 -12.61
N ALA A 43 38.70 -2.29 -11.54
CA ALA A 43 39.06 -3.71 -11.53
C ALA A 43 37.84 -4.66 -11.57
N LEU A 44 36.67 -4.22 -11.11
CA LEU A 44 35.43 -5.02 -11.14
C LEU A 44 34.84 -5.08 -12.55
N GLU A 45 34.93 -3.99 -13.33
CA GLU A 45 34.42 -3.96 -14.71
C GLU A 45 35.08 -5.02 -15.58
N GLN A 46 36.41 -5.14 -15.47
CA GLN A 46 37.20 -6.17 -16.17
C GLN A 46 36.88 -7.59 -15.68
N GLU A 47 36.57 -7.75 -14.39
CA GLU A 47 36.19 -9.03 -13.82
C GLU A 47 34.80 -9.47 -14.32
N ILE A 48 33.85 -8.54 -14.43
CA ILE A 48 32.51 -8.80 -14.98
C ILE A 48 32.59 -9.27 -16.43
N VAL A 49 33.29 -8.52 -17.28
CA VAL A 49 33.47 -8.88 -18.71
C VAL A 49 34.15 -10.24 -18.86
N LYS A 50 35.13 -10.53 -18.00
CA LYS A 50 35.80 -11.84 -17.99
C LYS A 50 34.85 -12.97 -17.60
N LEU A 51 34.05 -12.78 -16.56
CA LEU A 51 33.07 -13.77 -16.11
C LEU A 51 32.00 -14.02 -17.19
N GLU A 52 31.55 -13.00 -17.90
CA GLU A 52 30.59 -13.15 -18.99
C GLU A 52 31.17 -13.91 -20.18
N LYS A 53 32.42 -13.62 -20.56
CA LYS A 53 33.16 -14.36 -21.58
C LYS A 53 33.34 -15.83 -21.18
N ASP A 54 33.52 -16.12 -19.88
CA ASP A 54 33.58 -17.47 -19.33
C ASP A 54 32.21 -18.19 -19.32
N VAL A 55 31.10 -17.45 -19.23
CA VAL A 55 29.71 -17.96 -19.25
C VAL A 55 29.12 -18.04 -20.66
N SER A 56 29.92 -17.78 -21.71
CA SER A 56 29.57 -17.84 -23.14
C SER A 56 28.80 -16.63 -23.69
N PHE A 57 28.71 -15.53 -22.94
CA PHE A 57 28.27 -14.25 -23.50
C PHE A 57 29.45 -13.65 -24.27
N LYS A 58 29.37 -13.71 -25.61
CA LYS A 58 30.49 -13.30 -26.50
C LYS A 58 30.49 -11.83 -26.89
N GLU A 59 29.40 -11.12 -26.61
CA GLU A 59 29.15 -9.79 -27.17
C GLU A 59 29.23 -8.67 -26.14
N VAL A 60 29.52 -8.97 -24.86
CA VAL A 60 29.67 -7.92 -23.84
C VAL A 60 31.11 -7.45 -23.80
N GLU A 61 31.28 -6.15 -24.04
CA GLU A 61 32.54 -5.42 -23.94
C GLU A 61 32.55 -4.50 -22.72
N GLU A 62 33.74 -4.02 -22.36
CA GLU A 62 33.91 -3.11 -21.21
C GLU A 62 33.09 -1.81 -21.37
N GLU A 63 32.88 -1.37 -22.61
CA GLU A 63 32.08 -0.19 -22.94
C GLU A 63 30.60 -0.38 -22.59
N ASP A 64 30.05 -1.58 -22.76
CA ASP A 64 28.66 -1.90 -22.41
C ASP A 64 28.45 -1.86 -20.89
N VAL A 65 29.41 -2.39 -20.13
CA VAL A 65 29.38 -2.35 -18.66
C VAL A 65 29.52 -0.91 -18.17
N GLN A 66 30.38 -0.12 -18.82
CA GLN A 66 30.58 1.27 -18.47
C GLN A 66 29.34 2.13 -18.77
N GLU A 67 28.68 1.92 -19.91
CA GLU A 67 27.43 2.60 -20.27
C GLU A 67 26.33 2.31 -19.23
N LEU A 68 26.15 1.04 -18.86
CA LEU A 68 25.18 0.63 -17.85
C LEU A 68 25.45 1.27 -16.49
N LEU A 69 26.72 1.33 -16.06
CA LEU A 69 27.11 1.96 -14.79
C LEU A 69 26.82 3.47 -14.81
N VAL A 70 27.11 4.14 -15.93
CA VAL A 70 26.83 5.58 -16.06
C VAL A 70 25.34 5.85 -16.00
N CYS A 71 24.51 5.11 -16.73
CA CYS A 71 23.05 5.22 -16.68
C CYS A 71 22.49 5.01 -15.28
N HIS A 72 23.12 4.15 -14.46
CA HIS A 72 22.67 3.91 -13.09
C HIS A 72 23.13 5.00 -12.09
N THR A 73 24.14 5.79 -12.44
CA THR A 73 24.60 6.93 -11.63
C THR A 73 23.92 8.25 -12.01
N GLU A 74 23.27 8.30 -13.16
CA GLU A 74 22.50 9.46 -13.60
C GLU A 74 21.28 9.65 -12.69
N GLN A 75 21.12 10.87 -12.18
CA GLN A 75 19.95 11.21 -11.39
C GLN A 75 18.78 11.44 -12.32
N LEU A 76 17.66 10.79 -12.02
CA LEU A 76 16.39 11.04 -12.71
C LEU A 76 16.01 12.51 -12.57
N THR A 77 15.57 13.10 -13.67
CA THR A 77 14.98 14.44 -13.69
C THR A 77 13.61 14.43 -13.01
N ASN A 78 13.09 15.61 -12.64
CA ASN A 78 11.78 15.71 -12.01
C ASN A 78 10.68 15.23 -12.97
N GLU A 79 10.84 15.49 -14.26
CA GLU A 79 9.94 15.06 -15.32
C GLU A 79 9.93 13.53 -15.44
N GLU A 80 11.09 12.87 -15.45
CA GLU A 80 11.19 11.40 -15.46
C GLU A 80 10.63 10.75 -14.18
N LEU A 81 10.80 11.41 -13.02
CA LEU A 81 10.21 10.96 -11.77
C LEU A 81 8.67 11.01 -11.80
N ILE A 82 8.10 12.05 -12.42
CA ILE A 82 6.64 12.17 -12.60
C ILE A 82 6.16 11.11 -13.58
N GLU A 83 6.86 10.88 -14.69
CA GLU A 83 6.51 9.83 -15.65
C GLU A 83 6.54 8.43 -15.03
N LEU A 84 7.51 8.15 -14.16
CA LEU A 84 7.56 6.88 -13.41
C LEU A 84 6.40 6.75 -12.41
N ASP A 85 6.03 7.83 -11.70
CA ASP A 85 4.89 7.82 -10.79
C ASP A 85 3.57 7.62 -11.56
N GLU A 86 3.41 8.29 -12.70
CA GLU A 86 2.25 8.12 -13.60
C GLU A 86 2.20 6.71 -14.21
N GLN A 87 3.35 6.14 -14.57
CA GLN A 87 3.45 4.76 -15.06
C GLN A 87 3.07 3.76 -13.98
N TRP A 88 3.58 3.92 -12.75
CA TRP A 88 3.22 3.07 -11.60
C TRP A 88 1.73 3.16 -11.27
N ILE A 89 1.16 4.37 -11.23
CA ILE A 89 -0.28 4.56 -11.02
C ILE A 89 -1.08 3.94 -12.17
N SER A 90 -0.59 4.03 -13.42
CA SER A 90 -1.25 3.44 -14.58
C SER A 90 -1.17 1.91 -14.57
N GLU A 91 -0.05 1.32 -14.16
CA GLU A 91 0.12 -0.13 -14.02
C GLU A 91 -0.72 -0.68 -12.86
N GLU A 92 -0.73 -0.01 -11.70
CA GLU A 92 -1.63 -0.36 -10.57
C GLU A 92 -3.11 -0.25 -10.96
N SER A 93 -3.47 0.70 -11.85
CA SER A 93 -4.84 0.82 -12.36
C SER A 93 -5.20 -0.19 -13.44
N LYS A 94 -4.22 -0.79 -14.12
CA LYS A 94 -4.42 -1.79 -15.18
C LYS A 94 -4.50 -3.21 -14.62
N ASP A 95 -3.98 -3.46 -13.43
CA ASP A 95 -4.16 -4.71 -12.68
C ASP A 95 -5.62 -4.98 -12.27
N ASP A 96 -6.53 -4.00 -12.43
CA ASP A 96 -7.97 -4.20 -12.20
C ASP A 96 -8.72 -4.79 -13.41
N ASP A 97 -8.11 -4.85 -14.61
CA ASP A 97 -8.85 -5.16 -15.85
C ASP A 97 -8.30 -6.28 -16.77
N ASP A 98 -7.16 -6.95 -16.52
CA ASP A 98 -6.75 -8.08 -17.39
C ASP A 98 -5.93 -9.20 -16.68
N ASP A 99 -6.56 -10.38 -16.57
CA ASP A 99 -6.07 -11.76 -16.30
C ASP A 99 -5.21 -12.03 -15.04
N ASP A 100 -5.77 -12.68 -14.02
CA ASP A 100 -5.91 -14.14 -13.88
C ASP A 100 -4.59 -14.93 -14.05
N ILE A 101 -4.30 -15.77 -13.05
CA ILE A 101 -3.21 -16.76 -12.98
C ILE A 101 -1.81 -16.22 -12.62
N GLY A 102 -1.63 -15.74 -11.39
CA GLY A 102 -0.25 -15.52 -10.91
C GLY A 102 -0.09 -14.91 -9.53
N GLN A 103 -0.68 -15.51 -8.49
CA GLN A 103 -0.63 -14.99 -7.11
C GLN A 103 -1.28 -13.61 -6.98
N GLU A 104 -2.59 -13.56 -7.26
CA GLU A 104 -3.50 -12.57 -6.69
C GLU A 104 -3.14 -12.44 -5.21
N ALA A 105 -2.52 -11.32 -4.83
CA ALA A 105 -2.39 -10.96 -3.43
C ALA A 105 -3.79 -11.15 -2.85
N ARG A 106 -3.96 -12.09 -1.91
CA ARG A 106 -5.29 -12.54 -1.41
C ARG A 106 -6.05 -11.35 -0.86
N SER A 107 -6.66 -10.59 -1.74
CA SER A 107 -7.27 -9.31 -1.45
C SER A 107 -8.68 -9.64 -1.01
N LEU A 108 -9.05 -9.13 0.16
CA LEU A 108 -10.41 -9.25 0.68
C LEU A 108 -11.32 -8.34 -0.15
N MET A 109 -11.62 -8.77 -1.37
CA MET A 109 -12.47 -8.04 -2.30
C MET A 109 -13.85 -7.86 -1.68
N THR A 110 -14.39 -6.63 -1.70
CA THR A 110 -15.70 -6.28 -1.14
C THR A 110 -16.83 -7.15 -1.69
N LYS A 111 -16.74 -7.54 -2.98
CA LYS A 111 -17.69 -8.47 -3.62
C LYS A 111 -17.66 -9.87 -2.97
N ASN A 112 -16.48 -10.40 -2.70
CA ASN A 112 -16.29 -11.72 -2.07
C ASN A 112 -16.82 -11.72 -0.64
N LEU A 113 -16.57 -10.65 0.13
CA LEU A 113 -17.13 -10.50 1.49
C LEU A 113 -18.66 -10.38 1.47
N SER A 114 -19.23 -9.62 0.53
CA SER A 114 -20.69 -9.52 0.38
C SER A 114 -21.33 -10.87 0.09
N HIS A 115 -20.74 -11.65 -0.83
CA HIS A 115 -21.22 -12.99 -1.15
C HIS A 115 -21.09 -13.94 0.04
N PHE A 116 -19.95 -13.91 0.74
CA PHE A 116 -19.73 -14.69 1.96
C PHE A 116 -20.79 -14.40 3.05
N PHE A 117 -21.14 -13.13 3.28
CA PHE A 117 -22.18 -12.81 4.26
C PHE A 117 -23.56 -13.32 3.83
N GLY A 118 -23.89 -13.27 2.54
CA GLY A 118 -25.12 -13.85 2.02
C GLY A 118 -25.23 -15.35 2.31
N LEU A 119 -24.15 -16.10 2.07
CA LEU A 119 -24.10 -17.54 2.40
C LEU A 119 -24.22 -17.80 3.91
N LEU A 120 -23.63 -16.96 4.74
CA LEU A 120 -23.71 -17.07 6.19
C LEU A 120 -25.13 -16.81 6.71
N ASP A 121 -25.84 -15.85 6.12
CA ASP A 121 -27.23 -15.56 6.45
C ASP A 121 -28.14 -16.74 6.05
N GLU A 122 -27.95 -17.32 4.87
CA GLU A 122 -28.66 -18.53 4.42
C GLU A 122 -28.39 -19.73 5.36
N MET A 123 -27.13 -19.98 5.70
CA MET A 123 -26.76 -21.03 6.66
C MET A 123 -27.44 -20.83 8.02
N THR A 124 -27.49 -19.58 8.49
CA THR A 124 -28.11 -19.22 9.77
C THR A 124 -29.62 -19.48 9.73
N GLU A 125 -30.29 -19.13 8.63
CA GLU A 125 -31.71 -19.39 8.42
C GLU A 125 -32.01 -20.91 8.38
N ILE A 126 -31.18 -21.70 7.69
CA ILE A 126 -31.31 -23.16 7.65
C ILE A 126 -31.19 -23.75 9.06
N ILE A 127 -30.19 -23.33 9.84
CA ILE A 127 -29.99 -23.81 11.21
C ILE A 127 -31.17 -23.45 12.11
N GLN A 128 -31.71 -22.24 11.98
CA GLN A 128 -32.83 -21.78 12.79
C GLN A 128 -34.15 -22.47 12.44
N SER A 129 -34.38 -22.75 11.15
CA SER A 129 -35.60 -23.42 10.66
C SER A 129 -35.56 -24.95 10.86
N SER A 130 -34.37 -25.55 10.79
CA SER A 130 -34.20 -27.01 10.90
C SER A 130 -34.06 -27.51 12.34
N ASP A 131 -33.61 -26.67 13.28
CA ASP A 131 -33.41 -27.08 14.67
C ASP A 131 -34.69 -26.88 15.51
N PRO A 132 -35.29 -27.96 16.05
CA PRO A 132 -36.44 -27.83 16.94
C PRO A 132 -36.13 -27.09 18.25
N PHE A 133 -34.85 -26.98 18.63
CA PHE A 133 -34.41 -26.32 19.86
C PHE A 133 -33.86 -24.93 19.54
N HIS A 134 -34.73 -23.92 19.64
CA HIS A 134 -34.40 -22.53 19.30
C HIS A 134 -33.18 -21.98 20.06
N ASP A 135 -33.03 -22.29 21.35
CA ASP A 135 -31.88 -21.80 22.14
C ASP A 135 -30.54 -22.32 21.61
N ARG A 136 -30.53 -23.55 21.09
CA ARG A 136 -29.34 -24.18 20.52
C ARG A 136 -28.99 -23.54 19.18
N SER A 137 -29.96 -23.40 18.27
CA SER A 137 -29.74 -22.74 16.98
C SER A 137 -29.37 -21.27 17.13
N ALA A 138 -30.01 -20.55 18.06
CA ALA A 138 -29.66 -19.16 18.36
C ALA A 138 -28.23 -19.04 18.95
N LYS A 139 -27.80 -20.00 19.78
CA LYS A 139 -26.42 -20.03 20.30
C LYS A 139 -25.40 -20.21 19.18
N VAL A 140 -25.66 -21.11 18.23
CA VAL A 140 -24.79 -21.34 17.06
C VAL A 140 -24.75 -20.10 16.16
N SER A 141 -25.93 -19.50 15.88
CA SER A 141 -26.06 -18.29 15.06
C SER A 141 -25.24 -17.12 15.61
N ARG A 142 -25.27 -16.91 16.94
CA ARG A 142 -24.46 -15.88 17.60
C ARG A 142 -22.97 -16.16 17.48
N ALA A 143 -22.54 -17.39 17.76
CA ALA A 143 -21.13 -17.76 17.66
C ALA A 143 -20.56 -17.59 16.23
N LEU A 144 -21.35 -17.91 15.20
CA LEU A 144 -20.95 -17.68 13.81
C LEU A 144 -20.81 -16.18 13.51
N ASN A 145 -21.78 -15.36 13.94
CA ASN A 145 -21.72 -13.92 13.73
C ASN A 145 -20.55 -13.27 14.48
N ASP A 146 -20.27 -13.70 15.71
CA ASP A 146 -19.13 -13.21 16.48
C ASP A 146 -17.80 -13.57 15.80
N ALA A 147 -17.69 -14.79 15.25
CA ALA A 147 -16.48 -15.25 14.56
C ALA A 147 -16.16 -14.46 13.28
N VAL A 148 -17.19 -13.94 12.60
CA VAL A 148 -17.03 -13.19 11.33
C VAL A 148 -17.06 -11.68 11.51
N ALA A 149 -17.18 -11.18 12.74
CA ALA A 149 -17.31 -9.75 13.02
C ALA A 149 -16.14 -8.92 12.45
N CYS A 150 -14.91 -9.43 12.54
CA CYS A 150 -13.73 -8.76 12.00
C CYS A 150 -13.81 -8.52 10.47
N TYR A 151 -14.42 -9.45 9.73
CA TYR A 151 -14.63 -9.28 8.29
C TYR A 151 -15.74 -8.29 7.98
N ARG A 152 -16.77 -8.17 8.84
CA ARG A 152 -17.83 -7.15 8.67
C ARG A 152 -17.26 -5.75 8.87
N GLU A 153 -16.35 -5.56 9.82
CA GLU A 153 -15.63 -4.30 10.01
C GLU A 153 -14.81 -3.91 8.78
N ILE A 154 -14.06 -4.86 8.21
CA ILE A 154 -13.31 -4.66 6.96
C ILE A 154 -14.26 -4.28 5.82
N TYR A 155 -15.36 -5.01 5.65
CA TYR A 155 -16.36 -4.72 4.61
C TYR A 155 -16.95 -3.31 4.73
N HIS A 156 -17.35 -2.90 5.94
CA HIS A 156 -17.89 -1.55 6.17
C HIS A 156 -16.85 -0.45 6.00
N SER A 157 -15.57 -0.73 6.27
CA SER A 157 -14.48 0.25 6.03
C SER A 157 -14.21 0.48 4.54
N LYS A 158 -14.52 -0.52 3.70
CA LYS A 158 -14.27 -0.52 2.25
C LYS A 158 -15.47 -0.03 1.46
N ILE A 159 -16.69 -0.13 2.00
CA ILE A 159 -17.85 0.56 1.44
C ILE A 159 -17.65 2.05 1.74
N PRO A 160 -17.61 2.94 0.73
CA PRO A 160 -17.57 4.37 0.98
C PRO A 160 -18.76 4.71 1.87
N ALA A 161 -18.48 5.21 3.07
CA ALA A 161 -19.52 5.65 4.00
C ALA A 161 -20.46 6.55 3.22
N ALA A 162 -21.68 6.06 2.97
CA ALA A 162 -22.71 6.81 2.30
C ALA A 162 -22.91 8.11 3.08
N GLU A 163 -22.27 9.16 2.58
CA GLU A 163 -22.57 10.55 2.85
C GLU A 163 -23.02 10.86 4.28
N GLN A 164 -22.08 10.89 5.23
CA GLN A 164 -22.26 11.76 6.42
C GLN A 164 -22.12 13.23 5.98
N THR A 165 -23.07 13.71 5.17
CA THR A 165 -23.13 15.08 4.63
C THR A 165 -23.66 16.08 5.66
N LEU A 166 -23.87 15.65 6.91
CA LEU A 166 -24.49 16.49 7.92
C LEU A 166 -23.51 17.46 8.59
N ILE A 167 -22.24 17.10 8.78
CA ILE A 167 -21.32 17.95 9.58
C ILE A 167 -20.56 18.97 8.71
N LYS A 168 -20.22 18.63 7.47
CA LYS A 168 -19.42 19.51 6.58
C LYS A 168 -20.16 20.78 6.14
N SER A 169 -21.49 20.75 6.12
CA SER A 169 -22.32 21.91 5.72
C SER A 169 -22.37 23.02 6.78
N PHE A 170 -22.19 22.68 8.06
CA PHE A 170 -22.21 23.66 9.15
C PHE A 170 -21.01 24.61 9.18
N TYR A 171 -19.86 24.20 8.61
CA TYR A 171 -18.64 25.00 8.60
C TYR A 171 -18.48 25.91 7.38
N ARG A 172 -19.47 25.96 6.47
CA ARG A 172 -19.45 26.89 5.33
C ARG A 172 -19.94 28.27 5.77
N THR A 173 -19.06 29.00 6.45
CA THR A 173 -19.25 30.39 6.85
C THR A 173 -19.49 31.26 5.62
N SER A 174 -20.55 32.07 5.67
CA SER A 174 -20.94 33.03 4.64
C SER A 174 -19.94 34.20 4.57
N ALA A 175 -18.99 34.10 3.64
CA ALA A 175 -18.13 35.20 3.27
C ALA A 175 -18.82 36.10 2.22
N THR A 176 -19.13 37.33 2.64
CA THR A 176 -19.28 38.58 1.87
C THR A 176 -20.56 38.82 1.06
N LYS A 177 -21.27 39.89 1.42
CA LYS A 177 -21.34 41.12 0.60
C LYS A 177 -21.83 42.30 1.46
N LYS A 178 -20.99 43.31 1.58
CA LYS A 178 -21.37 44.68 1.97
C LYS A 178 -21.86 45.38 0.70
N PRO A 179 -22.97 46.10 0.72
CA PRO A 179 -23.13 47.26 -0.13
C PRO A 179 -23.25 48.53 0.72
N ALA A 180 -22.47 49.54 0.34
CA ALA A 180 -22.66 50.92 0.75
C ALA A 180 -23.47 51.67 -0.32
N GLN A 181 -24.27 52.64 0.17
CA GLN A 181 -24.79 53.84 -0.53
C GLN A 181 -25.93 53.66 -1.56
N GLU A 182 -26.99 54.49 -1.64
CA GLU A 182 -27.34 55.83 -1.13
C GLU A 182 -28.86 55.91 -0.81
N ASN A 183 -29.28 56.78 0.11
CA ASN A 183 -30.69 56.94 0.52
C ASN A 183 -31.26 58.26 -0.04
N PRO A 184 -32.27 58.25 -0.93
CA PRO A 184 -32.76 59.45 -1.64
C PRO A 184 -33.90 60.20 -0.93
N TYR A 185 -34.00 60.14 0.40
CA TYR A 185 -35.02 60.88 1.15
C TYR A 185 -34.42 61.75 2.27
N LEU A 186 -33.81 62.85 1.86
CA LEU A 186 -33.73 64.07 2.65
C LEU A 186 -34.12 65.20 1.69
N SER A 187 -35.32 65.74 1.91
CA SER A 187 -35.86 66.92 1.24
C SER A 187 -35.55 68.19 2.02
#